data_AF-X1SFK2-F1
#
_entry.id   AF-X1SFK2-F1
#
_cell.length_a   1.000
_cell.length_b   1.000
_cell.length_c   1.000
_cell.angle_alpha   90.00
_cell.angle_beta   90.00
_cell.angle_gamma   90.00
#
_symmetry.space_group_name_H-M   'P 1'
#
loop_
_entity.id
_entity.type
_entity.pdbx_description
1 polymer ?
#
loop_
_entity_poly.entity_id
_entity_poly.type
_entity_poly.pdbx_seq_one_letter_code
_entity_poly.pdbx_strand_id
1 'polypeptide(L)'
;GTGIPEGVAAAEAANNAVQGGSMVPLLTLGIPGNAASAVMLGALMIHGLIPGFELFTKYASVTYTYMMAVIFSNFLMLAVAWYASRLFAKIAKIPYYILTPAMLLITLVGSFSTRQYFFDIWITVILGTVCYLLTLAKYPMPPILLGVILGPIAERGFRRALMISHGDWSIFFTRPICLIMIILSIFSVYSGIKINKSKAK
;
A
#
# COMPACT_ATOMS: atom_id res chain seq x y z
N GLY A 1 20.66 5.66 15.95
CA GLY A 1 20.67 4.20 16.07
C GLY A 1 21.86 3.78 16.89
N THR A 2 21.65 3.60 18.19
CA THR A 2 22.66 3.14 19.16
C THR A 2 22.54 1.65 19.46
N GLY A 3 21.54 0.96 18.88
CA GLY A 3 21.26 -0.45 19.14
C GLY A 3 20.54 -0.73 20.46
N ILE A 4 19.99 0.31 21.09
CA ILE A 4 19.27 0.21 22.37
C ILE A 4 18.01 -0.67 22.18
N PRO A 5 17.83 -1.74 23.00
CA PRO A 5 16.70 -2.68 22.86
C PRO A 5 15.33 -2.00 22.83
N GLU A 6 15.13 -0.98 23.67
CA GLU A 6 13.88 -0.23 23.77
C GLU A 6 13.57 0.53 22.47
N GLY A 7 14.60 1.07 21.80
CA GLY A 7 14.45 1.75 20.52
C GLY A 7 14.07 0.79 19.39
N VAL A 8 14.61 -0.42 19.41
CA VAL A 8 14.24 -1.49 18.45
C VAL A 8 12.82 -1.97 18.72
N ALA A 9 12.48 -2.24 19.98
CA ALA A 9 11.14 -2.66 20.37
C ALA A 9 10.07 -1.62 20.00
N ALA A 10 10.34 -0.33 20.22
CA ALA A 10 9.43 0.75 19.86
C ALA A 10 9.20 0.84 18.33
N ALA A 11 10.27 0.77 17.53
CA ALA A 11 10.17 0.85 16.08
C ALA A 11 9.46 -0.38 15.48
N GLU A 12 9.79 -1.58 15.96
CA GLU A 12 9.17 -2.83 15.50
C GLU A 12 7.70 -2.93 15.93
N ALA A 13 7.37 -2.53 17.15
CA ALA A 13 5.98 -2.47 17.62
C ALA A 13 5.15 -1.47 16.80
N ALA A 14 5.71 -0.28 16.51
CA ALA A 14 5.05 0.71 15.68
C ALA A 14 4.80 0.20 14.25
N ASN A 15 5.81 -0.44 13.64
CA ASN A 15 5.69 -1.01 12.30
C ASN A 15 4.63 -2.14 12.25
N ASN A 16 4.65 -3.05 13.23
CA ASN A 16 3.68 -4.15 13.30
C ASN A 16 2.25 -3.67 13.58
N ALA A 17 2.07 -2.64 14.42
CA ALA A 17 0.75 -2.08 14.73
C ALA A 17 0.06 -1.47 13.51
N VAL A 18 0.81 -0.80 12.62
CA VAL A 18 0.27 -0.20 11.40
C VAL A 18 -0.28 -1.27 10.44
N GLN A 19 0.30 -2.46 10.43
CA GLN A 19 0.03 -3.44 9.39
C GLN A 19 -1.40 -4.00 9.47
N GLY A 20 -1.88 -4.37 10.66
CA GLY A 20 -3.27 -4.76 10.88
C GLY A 20 -4.25 -3.61 10.64
N GLY A 21 -3.91 -2.41 11.12
CA GLY A 21 -4.75 -1.21 10.93
C GLY A 21 -4.94 -0.81 9.47
N SER A 22 -3.91 -1.00 8.64
CA SER A 22 -3.96 -0.69 7.20
C SER A 22 -4.89 -1.61 6.40
N MET A 23 -5.19 -2.81 6.91
CA MET A 23 -6.04 -3.79 6.25
C MET A 23 -7.53 -3.48 6.36
N VAL A 24 -7.96 -2.80 7.44
CA VAL A 24 -9.37 -2.43 7.64
C VAL A 24 -9.91 -1.56 6.49
N PRO A 25 -9.31 -0.39 6.17
CA PRO A 25 -9.77 0.43 5.04
C PRO A 25 -9.56 -0.26 3.69
N LEU A 26 -8.54 -1.11 3.57
CA LEU A 26 -8.33 -1.90 2.35
C LEU A 26 -9.49 -2.85 2.10
N LEU A 27 -9.87 -3.66 3.09
CA LEU A 27 -10.88 -4.70 2.90
C LEU A 27 -12.29 -4.11 2.75
N THR A 28 -12.56 -3.02 3.48
CA THR A 28 -13.90 -2.42 3.55
C THR A 28 -14.16 -1.36 2.48
N LEU A 29 -13.15 -0.56 2.12
CA LEU A 29 -13.28 0.56 1.19
C LEU A 29 -12.46 0.38 -0.10
N GLY A 30 -11.59 -0.63 -0.17
CA GLY A 30 -10.66 -0.80 -1.29
C GLY A 30 -9.55 0.25 -1.30
N ILE A 31 -9.29 0.91 -0.17
CA ILE A 31 -8.29 1.99 -0.06
C ILE A 31 -7.11 1.50 0.79
N PRO A 32 -5.93 1.27 0.19
CA PRO A 32 -4.76 0.82 0.93
C PRO A 32 -4.18 1.95 1.79
N GLY A 33 -3.82 1.63 3.04
CA GLY A 33 -3.23 2.59 3.98
C GLY A 33 -1.70 2.74 3.86
N ASN A 34 -1.03 1.81 3.18
CA ASN A 34 0.42 1.81 3.00
C ASN A 34 0.83 0.98 1.76
N ALA A 35 2.13 0.95 1.43
CA ALA A 35 2.65 0.23 0.27
C ALA A 35 2.33 -1.28 0.28
N ALA A 36 2.48 -1.93 1.44
CA ALA A 36 2.26 -3.37 1.57
C ALA A 36 0.78 -3.77 1.43
N SER A 37 -0.14 -2.99 2.01
CA SER A 37 -1.58 -3.17 1.77
C SER A 37 -1.92 -2.92 0.29
N ALA A 38 -1.27 -1.98 -0.39
CA ALA A 38 -1.51 -1.75 -1.81
C ALA A 38 -1.10 -2.94 -2.69
N VAL A 39 -0.02 -3.65 -2.35
CA VAL A 39 0.34 -4.93 -2.99
C VAL A 39 -0.72 -6.00 -2.74
N MET A 40 -1.24 -6.10 -1.51
CA MET A 40 -2.34 -7.01 -1.17
C MET A 40 -3.61 -6.70 -1.98
N LEU A 41 -3.97 -5.42 -2.15
CA LEU A 41 -5.08 -5.01 -3.02
C LEU A 41 -4.88 -5.54 -4.45
N GLY A 42 -3.67 -5.40 -5.00
CA GLY A 42 -3.31 -5.98 -6.30
C GLY A 42 -3.50 -7.49 -6.34
N ALA A 43 -3.03 -8.22 -5.32
CA ALA A 43 -3.19 -9.66 -5.21
C ALA A 43 -4.66 -10.10 -5.15
N LEU A 44 -5.48 -9.44 -4.32
CA LEU A 44 -6.92 -9.71 -4.24
C LEU A 44 -7.62 -9.48 -5.58
N MET A 45 -7.28 -8.39 -6.27
CA MET A 45 -7.83 -8.09 -7.60
C MET A 45 -7.43 -9.11 -8.66
N ILE A 46 -6.20 -9.66 -8.61
CA ILE A 46 -5.77 -10.75 -9.50
C ILE A 46 -6.63 -12.01 -9.29
N HIS A 47 -7.04 -12.28 -8.05
CA HIS A 47 -7.94 -13.39 -7.71
C HIS A 47 -9.43 -13.06 -7.90
N GLY A 48 -9.78 -11.90 -8.48
CA GLY A 48 -11.17 -11.50 -8.69
C GLY A 48 -11.91 -11.08 -7.41
N LEU A 49 -11.20 -10.90 -6.31
CA LEU A 49 -11.73 -10.43 -5.04
C LEU A 49 -11.63 -8.91 -4.99
N ILE A 50 -12.73 -8.22 -5.30
CA ILE A 50 -12.79 -6.76 -5.24
C ILE A 50 -13.12 -6.35 -3.81
N PRO A 51 -12.22 -5.62 -3.10
CA PRO A 51 -12.52 -5.18 -1.75
C PRO A 51 -13.65 -4.17 -1.72
N GLY A 52 -14.43 -4.20 -0.63
CA GLY A 52 -15.70 -3.48 -0.54
C GLY A 52 -16.81 -4.32 0.08
N PHE A 53 -18.04 -3.85 -0.08
CA PHE A 53 -19.23 -4.51 0.45
C PHE A 53 -19.42 -5.95 -0.08
N GLU A 54 -19.11 -6.20 -1.36
CA GLU A 54 -19.23 -7.53 -1.97
C GLU A 54 -18.29 -8.56 -1.31
N LEU A 55 -17.14 -8.12 -0.81
CA LEU A 55 -16.18 -8.98 -0.14
C LEU A 55 -16.79 -9.61 1.12
N PHE A 56 -17.54 -8.83 1.91
CA PHE A 56 -18.18 -9.28 3.14
C PHE A 56 -19.56 -9.93 2.95
N THR A 57 -20.09 -9.94 1.73
CA THR A 57 -21.40 -10.53 1.42
C THR A 57 -21.26 -11.73 0.51
N LYS A 58 -20.85 -11.52 -0.74
CA LYS A 58 -20.66 -12.56 -1.76
C LYS A 58 -19.48 -13.47 -1.46
N TYR A 59 -18.40 -12.91 -0.92
CA TYR A 59 -17.16 -13.64 -0.61
C TYR A 59 -16.92 -13.81 0.90
N ALA A 60 -17.98 -13.70 1.72
CA ALA A 60 -17.90 -13.68 3.17
C ALA A 60 -17.09 -14.85 3.75
N SER A 61 -17.28 -16.06 3.24
CA SER A 61 -16.56 -17.25 3.69
C SER A 61 -15.04 -17.09 3.53
N VAL A 62 -14.58 -16.59 2.38
CA VAL A 62 -13.16 -16.32 2.10
C VAL A 62 -12.65 -15.20 2.99
N THR A 63 -13.42 -14.12 3.15
CA THR A 63 -13.03 -12.94 3.90
C THR A 63 -12.89 -13.19 5.39
N TYR A 64 -13.86 -13.85 6.02
CA TYR A 64 -13.77 -14.19 7.44
C TYR A 64 -12.70 -15.24 7.71
N THR A 65 -12.50 -16.20 6.79
CA THR A 65 -11.38 -17.15 6.87
C THR A 65 -10.05 -16.43 6.78
N TYR A 66 -9.90 -15.48 5.86
CA TYR A 66 -8.72 -14.63 5.74
C TYR A 66 -8.48 -13.80 7.01
N MET A 67 -9.52 -13.17 7.57
CA MET A 67 -9.40 -12.39 8.82
C MET A 67 -8.91 -13.26 9.98
N MET A 68 -9.47 -14.46 10.14
CA MET A 68 -8.99 -15.41 11.15
C MET A 68 -7.57 -15.89 10.85
N ALA A 69 -7.24 -16.13 9.58
CA ALA A 69 -5.90 -16.51 9.16
C ALA A 69 -4.87 -15.41 9.47
N VAL A 70 -5.22 -14.13 9.32
CA VAL A 70 -4.33 -13.00 9.67
C VAL A 70 -4.09 -12.95 11.18
N ILE A 71 -5.12 -13.17 12.00
CA ILE A 71 -4.97 -13.25 13.47
C ILE A 71 -4.04 -14.41 13.83
N PHE A 72 -4.31 -15.61 13.29
CA PHE A 72 -3.47 -16.79 13.52
C PHE A 72 -2.04 -16.62 13.01
N SER A 73 -1.87 -15.97 11.85
CA SER A 73 -0.57 -15.68 11.25
C SER A 73 0.27 -14.78 12.12
N ASN A 74 -0.31 -13.87 12.92
CA ASN A 74 0.45 -13.07 13.87
C ASN A 74 1.08 -13.93 14.97
N PHE A 75 0.39 -14.98 15.45
CA PHE A 75 0.96 -15.94 16.40
C PHE A 75 2.06 -16.79 15.76
N LEU A 76 1.84 -17.27 14.54
CA LEU A 76 2.89 -17.98 13.79
C LEU A 76 4.10 -17.10 13.51
N MET A 77 3.88 -15.83 13.18
CA MET A 77 4.93 -14.85 12.94
C MET A 77 5.80 -14.66 14.19
N LEU A 78 5.22 -14.70 15.40
CA LEU A 78 6.01 -14.65 16.63
C LEU A 78 6.99 -15.84 16.73
N ALA A 79 6.52 -17.05 16.45
CA ALA A 79 7.36 -18.25 16.46
C ALA A 79 8.46 -18.20 15.40
N VAL A 80 8.10 -17.82 14.17
CA VAL A 80 9.04 -17.68 13.05
C VAL A 80 10.05 -16.57 13.34
N ALA A 81 9.62 -15.41 13.82
CA ALA A 81 10.49 -14.29 14.15
C ALA A 81 11.48 -14.67 15.26
N TRP A 82 11.02 -15.40 16.28
CA TRP A 82 11.91 -15.83 17.36
C TRP A 82 13.06 -16.70 16.84
N TYR A 83 12.76 -17.70 16.00
CA TYR A 83 13.78 -18.57 15.41
C TYR A 83 14.64 -17.86 14.35
N ALA A 84 14.01 -17.13 13.43
CA ALA A 84 14.65 -16.54 12.26
C ALA A 84 15.37 -15.22 12.56
N SER A 85 15.10 -14.56 13.68
CA SER A 85 15.77 -13.30 14.10
C SER A 85 17.29 -13.39 14.01
N ARG A 86 17.87 -14.52 14.44
CA ARG A 86 19.32 -14.76 14.41
C ARG A 86 19.87 -14.84 12.98
N LEU A 87 19.09 -15.35 12.03
CA LEU A 87 19.46 -15.43 10.63
C LEU A 87 19.32 -14.06 9.95
N PHE A 88 18.19 -13.37 10.16
CA PHE A 88 17.95 -12.04 9.60
C PHE A 88 18.93 -10.99 10.12
N ALA A 89 19.36 -11.09 11.38
CA ALA A 89 20.42 -10.25 11.93
C ALA A 89 21.76 -10.38 11.18
N LYS A 90 22.03 -11.52 10.53
CA LYS A 90 23.22 -11.67 9.67
C LYS A 90 23.03 -10.99 8.32
N ILE A 91 21.82 -11.01 7.77
CA ILE A 91 21.50 -10.32 6.50
C ILE A 91 21.72 -8.82 6.64
N ALA A 92 21.38 -8.23 7.80
CA ALA A 92 21.61 -6.81 8.07
C ALA A 92 23.10 -6.40 8.05
N LYS A 93 24.04 -7.37 8.13
CA LYS A 93 25.49 -7.13 8.02
C LYS A 93 26.01 -7.27 6.59
N ILE A 94 25.19 -7.75 5.66
CA ILE A 94 25.58 -7.89 4.25
C ILE A 94 25.74 -6.49 3.67
N PRO A 95 26.85 -6.20 2.99
CA PRO A 95 27.08 -4.88 2.47
C PRO A 95 26.09 -4.54 1.34
N TYR A 96 25.66 -3.28 1.31
CA TYR A 96 24.66 -2.78 0.37
C TYR A 96 25.00 -3.03 -1.11
N TYR A 97 26.29 -3.08 -1.47
CA TYR A 97 26.71 -3.34 -2.86
C TYR A 97 26.42 -4.78 -3.33
N ILE A 98 26.20 -5.73 -2.43
CA ILE A 98 25.74 -7.10 -2.76
C ILE A 98 24.22 -7.16 -2.73
N LEU A 99 23.61 -6.54 -1.72
CA LEU A 99 22.18 -6.60 -1.49
C LEU A 99 21.39 -5.94 -2.64
N THR A 100 21.88 -4.79 -3.12
CA THR A 100 21.23 -4.02 -4.19
C THR A 100 21.11 -4.79 -5.51
N PRO A 101 22.20 -5.35 -6.10
CA PRO A 101 22.08 -6.13 -7.34
C PRO A 101 21.25 -7.41 -7.15
N ALA A 102 21.31 -8.07 -5.99
CA ALA A 102 20.46 -9.23 -5.71
C ALA A 102 18.97 -8.86 -5.72
N MET A 103 18.60 -7.75 -5.06
CA MET A 103 17.22 -7.23 -5.08
C MET A 103 16.77 -6.85 -6.49
N LEU A 104 17.65 -6.21 -7.27
CA LEU A 104 17.37 -5.88 -8.68
C LEU A 104 17.07 -7.14 -9.49
N LEU A 105 17.92 -8.17 -9.39
CA LEU A 105 17.70 -9.44 -10.10
C LEU A 105 16.37 -10.09 -9.73
N ILE A 106 16.05 -10.18 -8.44
CA ILE A 106 14.77 -10.74 -7.98
C ILE A 106 13.59 -9.93 -8.52
N THR A 107 13.71 -8.60 -8.55
CA THR A 107 12.63 -7.72 -9.05
C THR A 107 12.44 -7.88 -10.56
N LEU A 108 13.52 -8.00 -11.34
CA LEU A 108 13.45 -8.22 -12.79
C LEU A 108 12.89 -9.60 -13.14
N VAL A 109 13.27 -10.62 -12.38
CA VAL A 109 12.68 -11.97 -12.52
C VAL A 109 11.20 -11.94 -12.13
N GLY A 110 10.86 -11.23 -11.06
CA GLY A 110 9.47 -11.07 -10.60
C GLY A 110 8.58 -10.38 -11.63
N SER A 111 9.06 -9.31 -12.27
CA SER A 111 8.29 -8.62 -13.32
C SER A 111 8.09 -9.51 -14.54
N PHE A 112 9.11 -10.26 -14.94
CA PHE A 112 8.99 -11.24 -16.02
C PHE A 112 8.04 -12.40 -15.69
N SER A 113 7.99 -12.85 -14.43
CA SER A 113 7.24 -14.04 -14.03
C SER A 113 5.72 -13.94 -14.22
N THR A 114 5.15 -12.73 -14.30
CA THR A 114 3.69 -12.55 -14.38
C THR A 114 3.14 -12.77 -15.79
N ARG A 115 3.83 -12.27 -16.82
CA ARG A 115 3.37 -12.38 -18.22
C ARG A 115 4.39 -13.01 -19.17
N GLN A 116 5.62 -13.27 -18.72
CA GLN A 116 6.74 -13.75 -19.53
C GLN A 116 7.08 -12.84 -20.73
N TYR A 117 6.84 -11.52 -20.60
CA TYR A 117 7.20 -10.53 -21.61
C TYR A 117 8.44 -9.73 -21.20
N PHE A 118 9.43 -9.67 -22.09
CA PHE A 118 10.63 -8.83 -21.90
C PHE A 118 10.31 -7.33 -21.78
N PHE A 119 9.18 -6.89 -22.34
CA PHE A 119 8.72 -5.51 -22.20
C PHE A 119 8.49 -5.11 -20.75
N ASP A 120 8.00 -6.01 -19.90
CA ASP A 120 7.76 -5.74 -18.48
C ASP A 120 9.09 -5.50 -17.72
N ILE A 121 10.17 -6.14 -18.16
CA ILE A 121 11.53 -5.92 -17.64
C ILE A 121 11.98 -4.49 -17.97
N TRP A 122 11.80 -4.05 -19.22
CA TRP A 122 12.16 -2.68 -19.64
C TRP A 122 11.37 -1.63 -18.88
N ILE A 123 10.05 -1.82 -18.71
CA ILE A 123 9.23 -0.93 -17.88
C ILE A 123 9.76 -0.88 -16.45
N THR A 124 10.11 -2.03 -15.88
CA THR A 124 10.62 -2.13 -14.50
C THR A 124 11.92 -1.33 -14.34
N VAL A 125 12.84 -1.42 -15.29
CA VAL A 125 14.12 -0.67 -15.26
C VAL A 125 13.88 0.84 -15.41
N ILE A 126 13.03 1.24 -16.36
CA ILE A 126 12.74 2.66 -16.61
C ILE A 126 12.04 3.28 -15.40
N LEU A 127 10.93 2.69 -14.95
CA LEU A 127 10.19 3.20 -13.78
C LEU A 127 11.02 3.10 -12.50
N GLY A 128 11.78 2.02 -12.32
CA GLY A 128 12.69 1.88 -11.17
C GLY A 128 13.72 2.99 -11.13
N THR A 129 14.29 3.35 -12.28
CA THR A 129 15.24 4.46 -12.41
C THR A 129 14.58 5.81 -12.14
N VAL A 130 13.37 6.04 -12.66
CA VAL A 130 12.58 7.26 -12.37
C VAL A 130 12.30 7.38 -10.86
N CYS A 131 11.85 6.30 -10.21
CA CYS A 131 11.62 6.26 -8.77
C CYS A 131 12.91 6.50 -7.97
N TYR A 132 14.05 5.96 -8.43
CA TYR A 132 15.35 6.23 -7.83
C TYR A 132 15.70 7.73 -7.92
N LEU A 133 15.56 8.35 -9.08
CA LEU A 133 15.80 9.80 -9.26
C LEU A 133 14.87 10.65 -8.37
N LEU A 134 13.60 10.28 -8.25
CA LEU A 134 12.65 10.94 -7.36
C LEU A 134 13.07 10.77 -5.88
N THR A 135 13.69 9.65 -5.52
CA THR A 135 14.23 9.42 -4.17
C THR A 135 15.40 10.35 -3.88
N LEU A 136 16.28 10.57 -4.87
CA LEU A 136 17.37 11.55 -4.77
C LEU A 136 16.83 12.98 -4.60
N ALA A 137 15.71 13.30 -5.26
CA ALA A 137 15.01 14.57 -5.11
C ALA A 137 14.16 14.67 -3.82
N LYS A 138 14.28 13.70 -2.89
CA LYS A 138 13.60 13.64 -1.59
C LYS A 138 12.07 13.57 -1.67
N TYR A 139 11.52 13.08 -2.78
CA TYR A 139 10.09 12.80 -2.86
C TYR A 139 9.74 11.57 -2.02
N PRO A 140 8.62 11.59 -1.28
CA PRO A 140 8.16 10.42 -0.56
C PRO A 140 7.65 9.36 -1.55
N MET A 141 8.32 8.21 -1.61
CA MET A 141 7.91 7.09 -2.47
C MET A 141 6.53 6.50 -2.15
N PRO A 142 6.12 6.30 -0.87
CA PRO A 142 4.86 5.63 -0.57
C PRO A 142 3.61 6.33 -1.14
N PRO A 143 3.46 7.67 -1.07
CA PRO A 143 2.39 8.38 -1.75
C PRO A 143 2.36 8.22 -3.27
N ILE A 144 3.53 8.17 -3.93
CA ILE A 144 3.62 7.96 -5.39
C ILE A 144 3.07 6.58 -5.74
N LEU A 145 3.52 5.54 -5.05
CA LEU A 145 3.03 4.18 -5.26
C LEU A 145 1.52 4.07 -5.02
N LEU A 146 1.01 4.68 -3.95
CA LEU A 146 -0.42 4.73 -3.66
C LEU A 146 -1.19 5.45 -4.78
N GLY A 147 -0.66 6.56 -5.31
CA GLY A 147 -1.25 7.28 -6.43
C GLY A 147 -1.33 6.44 -7.71
N VAL A 148 -0.30 5.64 -8.01
CA VAL A 148 -0.30 4.74 -9.18
C VAL A 148 -1.38 3.66 -9.06
N ILE A 149 -1.59 3.13 -7.87
CA ILE A 149 -2.60 2.07 -7.63
C ILE A 149 -4.02 2.66 -7.57
N LEU A 150 -4.18 3.79 -6.90
CA LEU A 150 -5.47 4.45 -6.72
C LEU A 150 -5.94 5.23 -7.95
N GLY A 151 -5.03 5.75 -8.78
CA GLY A 151 -5.35 6.56 -9.96
C GLY A 151 -6.33 5.87 -10.92
N PRO A 152 -6.06 4.64 -11.38
CA PRO A 152 -7.01 3.89 -12.23
C PRO A 152 -8.35 3.61 -11.54
N ILE A 153 -8.36 3.40 -10.22
CA ILE A 153 -9.59 3.17 -9.46
C ILE A 153 -10.43 4.47 -9.42
N ALA A 154 -9.77 5.60 -9.14
CA ALA A 154 -10.39 6.92 -9.12
C ALA A 154 -10.94 7.31 -10.49
N GLU A 155 -10.16 7.12 -11.57
CA GLU A 155 -10.58 7.41 -12.94
C GLU A 155 -11.80 6.58 -13.37
N ARG A 156 -11.81 5.27 -13.06
CA ARG A 156 -12.97 4.42 -13.34
C ARG A 156 -14.20 4.87 -12.54
N GLY A 157 -14.02 5.24 -11.27
CA GLY A 157 -15.09 5.78 -10.44
C GLY A 157 -15.65 7.09 -10.98
N PHE A 158 -14.77 8.02 -11.37
CA PHE A 158 -15.12 9.31 -11.95
C PHE A 158 -15.88 9.15 -13.27
N ARG A 159 -15.36 8.34 -14.21
CA ARG A 159 -16.05 8.04 -15.47
C ARG A 159 -17.40 7.39 -15.24
N ARG A 160 -17.50 6.44 -14.30
CA ARG A 160 -18.77 5.79 -13.96
C ARG A 160 -19.79 6.80 -13.43
N ALA A 161 -19.38 7.72 -12.57
CA ALA A 161 -20.26 8.77 -12.05
C ALA A 161 -20.79 9.69 -13.16
N LEU A 162 -19.91 10.14 -14.08
CA LEU A 162 -20.31 10.97 -15.22
C LEU A 162 -21.20 10.24 -16.22
N MET A 163 -20.97 8.94 -16.45
CA MET A 163 -21.86 8.15 -17.32
C MET A 163 -23.27 8.04 -16.72
N ILE A 164 -23.37 7.87 -15.39
CA ILE A 164 -24.67 7.81 -14.68
C ILE A 164 -25.36 9.18 -14.69
N SER A 165 -24.61 10.28 -14.67
CA SER A 165 -25.16 11.65 -14.74
C SER A 165 -25.36 12.17 -16.16
N HIS A 166 -25.16 11.35 -17.19
CA HIS A 166 -25.20 11.78 -18.60
C HIS A 166 -24.27 12.96 -18.92
N GLY A 167 -23.12 13.03 -18.25
CA GLY A 167 -22.13 14.09 -18.43
C GLY A 167 -22.38 15.35 -17.58
N ASP A 168 -23.40 15.36 -16.73
CA ASP A 168 -23.63 16.47 -15.80
C ASP A 168 -22.68 16.41 -14.60
N TRP A 169 -21.89 17.47 -14.42
CA TRP A 169 -20.92 17.64 -13.33
C TRP A 169 -21.60 18.03 -12.01
N SER A 170 -22.87 18.45 -12.05
CA SER A 170 -23.64 18.81 -10.86
C SER A 170 -23.83 17.63 -9.89
N ILE A 171 -23.69 16.38 -10.38
CA ILE A 171 -23.86 15.16 -9.57
C ILE A 171 -22.93 15.12 -8.34
N PHE A 172 -21.75 15.74 -8.45
CA PHE A 172 -20.78 15.80 -7.35
C PHE A 172 -21.23 16.72 -6.20
N PHE A 173 -22.10 17.69 -6.48
CA PHE A 173 -22.60 18.66 -5.49
C PHE A 173 -24.03 18.37 -5.03
N THR A 174 -24.84 17.72 -5.87
CA THR A 174 -26.24 17.40 -5.56
C THR A 174 -26.38 16.18 -4.64
N ARG A 175 -25.42 15.26 -4.65
CA ARG A 175 -25.44 14.07 -3.78
C ARG A 175 -24.82 14.40 -2.41
N PRO A 176 -25.56 14.22 -1.30
CA PRO A 176 -25.10 14.61 0.04
C PRO A 176 -23.82 13.89 0.46
N ILE A 177 -23.65 12.62 0.07
CA ILE A 177 -22.45 11.83 0.37
C ILE A 177 -21.22 12.39 -0.37
N CYS A 178 -21.36 12.77 -1.64
CA CYS A 178 -20.27 13.36 -2.42
C CYS A 178 -19.83 14.69 -1.82
N LEU A 179 -20.79 15.54 -1.44
CA LEU A 179 -20.51 16.82 -0.82
C LEU A 179 -19.80 16.67 0.54
N ILE A 180 -20.24 15.74 1.39
CA ILE A 180 -19.56 15.41 2.65
C ILE A 180 -18.12 14.94 2.37
N MET A 181 -17.92 14.04 1.41
CA MET A 181 -16.58 13.54 1.06
C MET A 181 -15.65 14.63 0.51
N ILE A 182 -16.18 15.55 -0.29
CA ILE A 182 -15.41 16.70 -0.81
C ILE A 182 -14.99 17.61 0.35
N ILE A 183 -15.91 17.95 1.26
CA ILE A 183 -15.62 18.78 2.44
C ILE A 183 -14.56 18.11 3.31
N LEU A 184 -14.72 16.81 3.62
CA LEU A 184 -13.75 16.05 4.40
C LEU A 184 -12.38 15.98 3.72
N SER A 185 -12.34 15.84 2.39
CA SER A 185 -11.09 15.82 1.62
C SER A 185 -10.37 17.17 1.71
N ILE A 186 -11.09 18.28 1.50
CA ILE A 186 -10.56 19.63 1.63
C ILE A 186 -10.06 19.88 3.06
N PHE A 187 -10.84 19.47 4.06
CA PHE A 187 -10.47 19.58 5.47
C PHE A 187 -9.22 18.74 5.81
N SER A 188 -9.11 17.52 5.30
CA SER A 188 -7.94 16.65 5.47
C SER A 188 -6.67 17.27 4.88
N VAL A 189 -6.76 17.85 3.67
CA VAL A 189 -5.63 18.52 3.04
C VAL A 189 -5.25 19.78 3.81
N TYR A 190 -6.23 20.60 4.20
CA TYR A 190 -6.01 21.83 4.95
C TYR A 190 -5.36 21.57 6.32
N SER A 191 -5.89 20.59 7.07
CA SER A 191 -5.32 20.18 8.36
C SER A 191 -3.90 19.62 8.20
N GLY A 192 -3.66 18.79 7.17
CA GLY A 192 -2.33 18.29 6.84
C GLY A 192 -1.31 19.41 6.57
N ILE A 193 -1.68 20.42 5.79
CA ILE A 193 -0.82 21.59 5.52
C ILE A 193 -0.52 22.38 6.80
N LYS A 194 -1.54 22.59 7.65
CA LYS A 194 -1.38 23.33 8.92
C LYS A 194 -0.47 22.61 9.91
N ILE A 195 -0.62 21.29 10.04
CA ILE A 195 0.24 20.45 10.90
C ILE A 195 1.69 20.47 10.40
N ASN A 196 1.90 20.38 9.09
CA ASN A 196 3.25 20.37 8.53
C ASN A 196 3.96 21.74 8.71
N LYS A 197 3.23 22.86 8.59
CA LYS A 197 3.74 24.20 8.92
C LYS A 197 4.09 24.36 10.41
N SER A 198 3.38 23.68 11.31
CA SER A 198 3.64 23.73 12.75
C SER A 198 4.86 22.93 13.19
N LYS A 199 5.25 21.87 12.46
CA LYS A 199 6.47 21.08 12.71
C LYS A 199 7.74 21.70 12.08
N ALA A 200 7.56 22.65 11.17
CA ALA A 200 8.65 23.38 10.51
C ALA A 200 9.05 24.67 11.28
N LYS A 201 8.34 25.02 12.36
CA LYS A 201 8.72 26.02 13.36
C LYS A 201 9.28 25.32 14.58
#